data_AF-A0A7J5NXW9-F1
#
_entry.id   AF-A0A7J5NXW9-F1
#
_cell.length_a   1.000
_cell.length_b   1.000
_cell.length_c   1.000
_cell.angle_alpha   90.00
_cell.angle_beta   90.00
_cell.angle_gamma   90.00
#
_symmetry.space_group_name_H-M   'P 1'
#
loop_
_entity.id
_entity.type
_entity.pdbx_description
1 polymer ?
#
loop_
_entity_poly.entity_id
_entity_poly.type
_entity_poly.pdbx_seq_one_letter_code
_entity_poly.pdbx_strand_id
1 'polypeptide(L)'
;MDFIVCCIMSSVNWADWVSIIVDIITGCVIAWILAAVVPKKMNDDRALKDFYINELKTIKDEYNDLCKVIALGKSNSIMIKETFKQLSMKLSDIERSINKQLRTDVNVNAFLTRTQTLVTGTEEINNQYDSDNIVFSPSTRNRIFECQDIFNKNMISAISSANSANRR
;
A
#
# COMPACT_ATOMS: atom_id res chain seq x y z
N MET A 1 -27.91 8.15 -31.62
CA MET A 1 -26.61 7.73 -31.05
C MET A 1 -26.64 8.01 -29.54
N ASP A 2 -27.75 7.67 -28.88
CA ASP A 2 -28.08 8.19 -27.54
C ASP A 2 -28.27 7.08 -26.51
N PHE A 3 -28.15 5.81 -26.94
CA PHE A 3 -28.29 4.63 -26.07
C PHE A 3 -26.96 4.11 -25.52
N ILE A 4 -25.84 4.39 -26.21
CA ILE A 4 -24.49 3.94 -25.80
C ILE A 4 -23.95 4.86 -24.68
N VAL A 5 -24.24 6.16 -24.74
CA VAL A 5 -23.77 7.13 -23.73
C VAL A 5 -24.48 6.92 -22.38
N CYS A 6 -25.75 6.48 -22.39
CA CYS A 6 -26.50 6.23 -21.17
C CYS A 6 -26.00 4.99 -20.40
N CYS A 7 -25.51 3.97 -21.10
CA CYS A 7 -24.98 2.76 -20.47
C CYS A 7 -23.61 2.97 -19.79
N ILE A 8 -22.83 3.97 -20.23
CA ILE A 8 -21.53 4.30 -19.65
C ILE A 8 -21.70 5.10 -18.33
N MET A 9 -22.81 5.83 -18.19
CA MET A 9 -23.04 6.70 -17.03
C MET A 9 -23.81 6.04 -15.87
N SER A 10 -24.40 4.85 -16.09
CA SER A 10 -25.21 4.14 -15.09
C SER A 10 -24.46 3.10 -14.25
N SER A 11 -23.13 3.07 -14.29
CA SER A 11 -22.33 2.25 -13.35
C SER A 11 -21.27 3.07 -12.62
N VAL A 12 -21.59 4.32 -12.26
CA VAL A 12 -20.84 4.95 -11.15
C VAL A 12 -21.26 4.21 -9.88
N ASN A 13 -20.51 3.14 -9.63
CA ASN A 13 -20.76 2.18 -8.60
C ASN A 13 -20.65 2.90 -7.25
N TRP A 14 -21.53 2.61 -6.30
CA TRP A 14 -21.43 3.13 -4.93
C TRP A 14 -20.03 2.85 -4.35
N ALA A 15 -19.41 1.75 -4.77
CA ALA A 15 -18.05 1.36 -4.41
C ALA A 15 -16.98 2.38 -4.88
N ASP A 16 -17.14 3.01 -6.04
CA ASP A 16 -16.17 4.00 -6.54
C ASP A 16 -16.20 5.30 -5.71
N TRP A 17 -17.40 5.74 -5.30
CA TRP A 17 -17.56 6.88 -4.40
C TRP A 17 -17.00 6.62 -3.01
N VAL A 18 -17.20 5.41 -2.48
CA VAL A 18 -16.63 5.00 -1.19
C VAL A 18 -15.10 4.96 -1.26
N SER A 19 -14.53 4.41 -2.33
CA SER A 19 -13.07 4.38 -2.54
C SER A 19 -12.47 5.79 -2.54
N ILE A 20 -13.09 6.74 -3.25
CA ILE A 20 -12.63 8.14 -3.31
C ILE A 20 -12.64 8.78 -1.91
N ILE A 21 -13.72 8.58 -1.14
CA ILE A 21 -13.84 9.16 0.20
C ILE A 21 -12.80 8.56 1.15
N VAL A 22 -12.60 7.24 1.11
CA VAL A 22 -11.61 6.54 1.94
C VAL A 22 -10.19 7.01 1.62
N ASP A 23 -9.88 7.25 0.35
CA ASP A 23 -8.58 7.78 -0.06
C ASP A 23 -8.33 9.19 0.49
N ILE A 24 -9.34 10.07 0.41
CA ILE A 24 -9.27 11.43 0.95
C ILE A 24 -9.05 11.39 2.47
N ILE A 25 -9.83 10.58 3.19
CA ILE A 25 -9.70 10.43 4.64
C ILE A 25 -8.32 9.90 5.01
N THR A 26 -7.84 8.87 4.30
CA THR A 26 -6.55 8.24 4.57
C THR A 26 -5.42 9.25 4.36
N GLY A 27 -5.42 9.97 3.23
CA GLY A 27 -4.44 11.03 2.96
C GLY A 27 -4.47 12.15 3.99
N CYS A 28 -5.66 12.59 4.42
CA CYS A 28 -5.80 13.60 5.47
C CYS A 28 -5.28 13.12 6.83
N VAL A 29 -5.57 11.88 7.22
CA VAL A 29 -5.10 11.28 8.48
C VAL A 29 -3.58 11.17 8.48
N ILE A 30 -2.99 10.67 7.38
CA ILE A 30 -1.53 10.55 7.28
C ILE A 30 -0.88 11.94 7.28
N ALA A 31 -1.41 12.88 6.50
CA ALA A 31 -0.92 14.25 6.49
C ALA A 31 -1.00 14.91 7.87
N TRP A 32 -2.07 14.65 8.62
CA TRP A 32 -2.25 15.14 9.98
C TRP A 32 -1.31 14.48 10.98
N ILE A 33 -1.15 13.16 10.93
CA ILE A 33 -0.17 12.42 11.75
C ILE A 33 1.24 12.95 11.47
N LEU A 34 1.61 13.10 10.21
CA LEU A 34 2.90 13.69 9.83
C LEU A 34 3.02 15.14 10.32
N ALA A 35 2.00 15.98 10.14
CA ALA A 35 2.07 17.38 10.57
C ALA A 35 2.03 17.57 12.09
N ALA A 36 1.44 16.66 12.87
CA ALA A 36 1.29 16.78 14.31
C ALA A 36 2.38 16.02 15.10
N VAL A 37 2.75 14.81 14.64
CA VAL A 37 3.71 13.94 15.33
C VAL A 37 5.15 14.34 15.00
N VAL A 38 5.44 14.73 13.76
CA VAL A 38 6.79 15.16 13.35
C VAL A 38 7.27 16.33 14.21
N PRO A 39 6.60 17.51 14.27
CA PRO A 39 7.12 18.65 15.02
C PRO A 39 7.20 18.39 16.53
N LYS A 40 6.37 17.50 17.08
CA LYS A 40 6.41 17.11 18.50
C LYS A 40 7.58 16.17 18.81
N LYS A 41 7.92 15.28 17.87
CA LYS A 41 9.08 14.38 17.97
C LYS A 41 10.39 14.98 17.46
N MET A 42 10.34 16.12 16.76
CA MET A 42 11.51 16.88 16.29
C MET A 42 12.42 17.39 17.43
N ASN A 43 12.00 17.30 18.70
CA ASN A 43 12.87 17.64 19.83
C ASN A 43 13.83 16.50 20.21
N ASP A 44 13.63 15.29 19.66
CA ASP A 44 14.49 14.12 19.87
C ASP A 44 14.61 13.29 18.58
N ASP A 45 15.78 13.37 17.94
CA ASP A 45 16.10 12.67 16.68
C ASP A 45 15.91 11.15 16.78
N ARG A 46 16.13 10.58 17.97
CA ARG A 46 15.91 9.14 18.20
C ARG A 46 14.43 8.81 18.16
N ALA A 47 13.58 9.61 18.83
CA ALA A 47 12.15 9.38 18.88
C ALA A 47 11.48 9.48 17.49
N LEU A 48 11.99 10.37 16.63
CA LEU A 48 11.53 10.54 15.26
C LEU A 48 11.95 9.35 14.36
N LYS A 49 13.19 8.87 14.47
CA LYS A 49 13.64 7.65 13.78
C LYS A 49 12.83 6.44 14.20
N ASP A 50 12.63 6.25 15.50
CA ASP A 50 11.84 5.14 16.03
C ASP A 50 10.40 5.18 15.53
N PHE A 51 9.81 6.37 15.38
CA PHE A 51 8.50 6.54 14.76
C PHE A 51 8.49 6.02 13.31
N TYR A 52 9.40 6.51 12.46
CA TYR A 52 9.44 6.08 11.06
C TYR A 52 9.76 4.59 10.89
N ILE A 53 10.67 4.06 11.69
CA ILE A 53 10.98 2.64 11.71
C ILE A 53 9.75 1.82 12.11
N ASN A 54 8.99 2.30 13.09
CA ASN A 54 7.76 1.63 13.52
C ASN A 54 6.69 1.68 12.42
N GLU A 55 6.47 2.83 11.78
CA GLU A 55 5.53 2.96 10.66
C GLU A 55 5.90 2.05 9.47
N LEU A 56 7.19 1.98 9.11
CA LEU A 56 7.68 1.06 8.09
C LEU A 56 7.45 -0.41 8.50
N LYS A 57 7.68 -0.78 9.76
CA LYS A 57 7.38 -2.13 10.25
C LYS A 57 5.90 -2.45 10.16
N THR A 58 5.03 -1.52 10.57
CA THR A 58 3.57 -1.68 10.46
C THR A 58 3.14 -1.92 9.01
N ILE A 59 3.62 -1.12 8.05
CA ILE A 59 3.31 -1.33 6.62
C ILE A 59 3.81 -2.68 6.14
N LYS A 60 5.01 -3.09 6.55
CA LYS A 60 5.57 -4.39 6.20
C LYS A 60 4.66 -5.52 6.69
N ASP A 61 4.17 -5.43 7.91
CA ASP A 61 3.30 -6.44 8.50
C ASP A 61 1.91 -6.44 7.87
N GLU A 62 1.30 -5.28 7.61
CA GLU A 62 0.03 -5.15 6.87
C GLU A 62 0.13 -5.75 5.45
N TYR A 63 1.22 -5.48 4.72
CA TYR A 63 1.44 -6.06 3.39
C TYR A 63 1.65 -7.59 3.45
N ASN A 64 2.41 -8.07 4.44
CA ASN A 64 2.60 -9.52 4.63
C ASN A 64 1.29 -10.23 4.97
N ASP A 65 0.42 -9.59 5.73
CA ASP A 65 -0.92 -10.11 6.03
C ASP A 65 -1.79 -10.14 4.77
N LEU A 66 -1.79 -9.06 3.97
CA LEU A 66 -2.47 -9.03 2.67
C LEU A 66 -2.04 -10.20 1.78
N CYS A 67 -0.73 -10.44 1.63
CA CYS A 67 -0.22 -11.58 0.84
C CYS A 67 -0.71 -12.94 1.39
N LYS A 68 -0.82 -13.10 2.71
CA LYS A 68 -1.38 -14.31 3.32
C LYS A 68 -2.86 -14.46 3.02
N VAL A 69 -3.66 -13.41 3.17
CA VAL A 69 -5.10 -13.45 2.90
C VAL A 69 -5.37 -13.77 1.43
N ILE A 70 -4.59 -13.18 0.52
CA ILE A 70 -4.61 -13.48 -0.93
C ILE A 70 -4.24 -14.95 -1.18
N ALA A 71 -3.16 -15.45 -0.58
CA ALA A 71 -2.73 -16.84 -0.77
C ALA A 71 -3.70 -17.87 -0.20
N LEU A 72 -4.42 -17.52 0.87
CA LEU A 72 -5.48 -18.34 1.47
C LEU A 72 -6.80 -18.26 0.72
N GLY A 73 -6.92 -17.35 -0.25
CA GLY A 73 -8.15 -17.11 -1.01
C GLY A 73 -9.31 -16.66 -0.13
N LYS A 74 -9.04 -15.82 0.88
CA LYS A 74 -10.03 -15.31 1.84
C LYS A 74 -10.50 -13.89 1.55
N SER A 75 -10.20 -13.37 0.36
CA SER A 75 -10.52 -12.00 -0.03
C SER A 75 -11.00 -11.93 -1.47
N ASN A 76 -11.90 -10.98 -1.72
CA ASN A 76 -12.44 -10.71 -3.05
C ASN A 76 -11.57 -9.71 -3.84
N SER A 77 -11.90 -9.54 -5.11
CA SER A 77 -11.17 -8.69 -6.05
C SER A 77 -11.11 -7.21 -5.62
N ILE A 78 -12.21 -6.70 -5.06
CA ILE A 78 -12.40 -5.32 -4.63
C ILE A 78 -11.52 -5.03 -3.41
N MET A 79 -11.62 -5.86 -2.38
CA MET A 79 -10.86 -5.74 -1.15
C MET A 79 -9.35 -5.81 -1.41
N ILE A 80 -8.91 -6.71 -2.30
CA ILE A 80 -7.51 -6.82 -2.69
C ILE A 80 -7.04 -5.51 -3.34
N LYS A 81 -7.79 -4.99 -4.33
CA LYS A 81 -7.46 -3.74 -5.02
C LYS A 81 -7.41 -2.54 -4.07
N GLU A 82 -8.41 -2.40 -3.20
CA GLU A 82 -8.49 -1.33 -2.22
C GLU A 82 -7.36 -1.38 -1.20
N THR A 83 -7.06 -2.58 -0.66
CA THR A 83 -5.99 -2.73 0.35
C THR A 83 -4.62 -2.41 -0.25
N PHE A 84 -4.34 -2.84 -1.49
CA PHE A 84 -3.11 -2.44 -2.18
C PHE A 84 -3.03 -0.93 -2.38
N LYS A 85 -4.13 -0.29 -2.77
CA LYS A 85 -4.19 1.16 -2.98
C LYS A 85 -3.91 1.92 -1.68
N GLN A 86 -4.56 1.54 -0.59
CA GLN A 86 -4.36 2.14 0.74
C GLN A 86 -2.92 1.99 1.22
N LEU A 87 -2.33 0.80 1.07
CA LEU A 87 -0.93 0.56 1.43
C LEU A 87 0.03 1.41 0.58
N SER A 88 -0.23 1.54 -0.72
CA SER A 88 0.58 2.37 -1.61
C SER A 88 0.55 3.84 -1.23
N MET A 89 -0.63 4.37 -0.88
CA MET A 89 -0.76 5.76 -0.40
C MET A 89 -0.01 5.99 0.91
N LYS A 90 -0.26 5.13 1.91
CA LYS A 90 0.45 5.17 3.21
C LYS A 90 1.97 5.17 3.02
N LEU A 91 2.47 4.23 2.22
CA LEU A 91 3.90 4.08 1.98
C LEU A 91 4.48 5.28 1.22
N SER A 92 3.78 5.79 0.19
CA SER A 92 4.20 6.99 -0.55
C SER A 92 4.33 8.22 0.33
N ASP A 93 3.37 8.45 1.23
CA ASP A 93 3.37 9.61 2.12
C ASP A 93 4.50 9.51 3.16
N ILE A 94 4.72 8.31 3.71
CA ILE A 94 5.82 8.05 4.64
C ILE A 94 7.18 8.21 3.95
N GLU A 95 7.36 7.66 2.75
CA GLU A 95 8.57 7.82 1.95
C GLU A 95 8.85 9.29 1.66
N ARG A 96 7.84 10.05 1.23
CA ARG A 96 7.99 11.49 0.98
C ARG A 96 8.40 12.24 2.24
N SER A 97 7.85 11.86 3.40
CA SER A 97 8.18 12.45 4.70
C SER A 97 9.60 12.12 5.14
N ILE A 98 10.01 10.85 5.05
CA ILE A 98 11.36 10.37 5.36
C ILE A 98 12.38 11.02 4.43
N ASN A 99 12.14 11.02 3.12
CA ASN A 99 13.07 11.59 2.14
C ASN A 99 13.21 13.11 2.35
N LYS A 100 12.14 13.80 2.76
CA LYS A 100 12.18 15.24 3.09
C LYS A 100 12.96 15.53 4.39
N GLN A 101 12.83 14.69 5.41
CA GLN A 101 13.36 14.97 6.75
C GLN A 101 14.73 14.34 7.02
N LEU A 102 14.97 13.14 6.50
CA LEU A 102 16.17 12.33 6.70
C LEU A 102 17.08 12.28 5.46
N ARG A 103 16.69 12.93 4.34
CA ARG A 103 17.43 12.94 3.06
C ARG A 103 17.85 11.55 2.58
N THR A 104 17.02 10.56 2.84
CA THR A 104 17.22 9.20 2.32
C THR A 104 16.55 9.09 0.94
N ASP A 105 17.01 8.18 0.10
CA ASP A 105 16.35 7.84 -1.18
C ASP A 105 15.62 6.50 -1.00
N VAL A 106 14.56 6.52 -0.19
CA VAL A 106 13.71 5.34 0.02
C VAL A 106 12.66 5.33 -1.07
N ASN A 107 12.64 4.26 -1.87
CA ASN A 107 11.64 4.00 -2.90
C ASN A 107 11.19 2.53 -2.85
N VAL A 108 10.48 2.17 -1.79
CA VAL A 108 9.90 0.85 -1.57
C VAL A 108 8.51 0.74 -2.20
N ASN A 109 7.78 1.85 -2.38
CA ASN A 109 6.45 1.86 -3.00
C ASN A 109 6.45 1.33 -4.44
N ALA A 110 7.55 1.48 -5.18
CA ALA A 110 7.70 0.89 -6.50
C ALA A 110 7.51 -0.65 -6.49
N PHE A 111 7.97 -1.33 -5.45
CA PHE A 111 7.85 -2.79 -5.32
C PHE A 111 6.42 -3.21 -4.94
N LEU A 112 5.75 -2.41 -4.10
CA LEU A 112 4.34 -2.63 -3.76
C LEU A 112 3.45 -2.44 -4.99
N THR A 113 3.66 -1.37 -5.74
CA THR A 113 2.95 -1.09 -7.01
C THR A 113 3.16 -2.21 -8.02
N ARG A 114 4.39 -2.73 -8.14
CA ARG A 114 4.69 -3.89 -8.99
C ARG A 114 3.90 -5.14 -8.59
N THR A 115 3.78 -5.40 -7.29
CA THR A 115 2.98 -6.52 -6.78
C THR A 115 1.51 -6.31 -7.10
N GLN A 116 1.00 -5.10 -6.89
CA GLN A 116 -0.37 -4.74 -7.22
C GLN A 116 -0.66 -5.00 -8.69
N THR A 117 0.14 -4.48 -9.62
CA THR A 117 -0.03 -4.71 -11.06
C THR A 117 -0.03 -6.19 -11.42
N LEU A 118 0.85 -6.98 -10.79
CA LEU A 118 0.93 -8.42 -11.00
C LEU A 118 -0.34 -9.14 -10.51
N VAL A 119 -0.82 -8.81 -9.31
CA VAL A 119 -2.02 -9.43 -8.72
C VAL A 119 -3.26 -9.00 -9.49
N THR A 120 -3.47 -7.70 -9.69
CA THR A 120 -4.67 -7.17 -10.34
C THR A 120 -4.74 -7.46 -11.83
N GLY A 121 -3.60 -7.78 -12.46
CA GLY A 121 -3.50 -8.14 -13.88
C GLY A 121 -3.65 -9.64 -14.15
N THR A 122 -3.84 -10.48 -13.12
CA THR A 122 -4.05 -11.91 -13.31
C THR A 122 -5.44 -12.22 -13.85
N GLU A 123 -5.53 -13.22 -14.72
CA GLU A 123 -6.82 -13.74 -15.23
C GLU A 123 -7.72 -14.22 -14.08
N GLU A 124 -7.13 -14.63 -12.95
CA GLU A 124 -7.86 -15.10 -11.77
C GLU A 124 -8.72 -13.99 -11.14
N ILE A 125 -8.20 -12.76 -11.06
CA ILE A 125 -8.94 -11.58 -10.58
C ILE A 125 -10.03 -11.18 -11.57
N ASN A 126 -9.78 -11.32 -12.88
CA ASN A 126 -10.74 -10.94 -13.91
C ASN A 126 -11.88 -11.96 -14.04
N ASN A 127 -11.56 -13.26 -13.95
CA ASN A 127 -12.51 -14.36 -14.11
C ASN A 127 -13.36 -14.59 -12.86
N GLN A 128 -12.85 -14.24 -11.67
CA GLN A 128 -13.54 -14.39 -10.38
C GLN A 128 -13.89 -13.03 -9.76
N TYR A 129 -14.13 -12.00 -10.58
CA TYR A 129 -14.33 -10.63 -10.12
C TYR A 129 -15.52 -10.51 -9.15
N ASP A 130 -16.64 -11.18 -9.47
CA ASP A 130 -17.88 -11.19 -8.68
C ASP A 130 -17.90 -12.29 -7.61
N SER A 131 -16.82 -13.06 -7.47
CA SER A 131 -16.74 -14.12 -6.46
C SER A 131 -16.39 -13.53 -5.09
N ASP A 132 -17.02 -14.04 -4.03
CA ASP A 132 -16.73 -13.63 -2.64
C ASP A 132 -15.26 -13.90 -2.25
N ASN A 133 -14.62 -14.85 -2.92
CA ASN A 133 -13.25 -15.29 -2.64
C ASN A 133 -12.52 -15.61 -3.94
N ILE A 134 -11.37 -14.97 -4.17
CA ILE A 134 -10.51 -15.32 -5.32
C ILE A 134 -9.56 -16.45 -4.92
N VAL A 135 -9.61 -17.55 -5.67
CA VAL A 135 -8.62 -18.61 -5.54
C VAL A 135 -7.53 -18.40 -6.59
N PHE A 136 -6.33 -18.06 -6.13
CA PHE A 136 -5.14 -17.95 -6.99
C PHE A 136 -4.53 -19.33 -7.25
N SER A 137 -4.01 -19.55 -8.45
CA SER A 137 -3.25 -20.74 -8.80
C SER A 137 -1.90 -20.80 -8.05
N PRO A 138 -1.30 -22.00 -7.90
CA PRO A 138 0.00 -22.15 -7.26
C PRO A 138 1.11 -21.31 -7.91
N SER A 139 1.09 -21.16 -9.24
CA SER A 139 2.06 -20.34 -9.97
C SER A 139 1.92 -18.86 -9.65
N THR A 140 0.68 -18.32 -9.60
CA THR A 140 0.45 -16.93 -9.18
C THR A 140 0.84 -16.71 -7.72
N ARG A 141 0.51 -17.64 -6.81
CA ARG A 141 0.91 -17.56 -5.39
C ARG A 141 2.42 -17.52 -5.23
N ASN A 142 3.17 -18.36 -5.94
CA ASN A 142 4.63 -18.33 -5.90
C ASN A 142 5.19 -16.98 -6.35
N ARG A 143 4.64 -16.39 -7.42
CA ARG A 143 5.04 -15.04 -7.87
C ARG A 143 4.71 -13.95 -6.84
N ILE A 144 3.57 -14.06 -6.17
CA ILE A 144 3.21 -13.16 -5.07
C ILE A 144 4.22 -13.28 -3.92
N PHE A 145 4.61 -14.51 -3.54
CA PHE A 145 5.61 -14.73 -2.51
C PHE A 145 7.00 -14.22 -2.90
N GLU A 146 7.41 -14.34 -4.17
CA GLU A 146 8.65 -13.74 -4.68
C GLU A 146 8.62 -12.22 -4.59
N CYS A 147 7.51 -11.59 -5.00
CA CYS A 147 7.33 -10.15 -4.83
C CYS A 147 7.35 -9.74 -3.36
N GLN A 148 6.76 -10.55 -2.48
CA GLN A 148 6.74 -10.32 -1.04
C GLN A 148 8.14 -10.39 -0.42
N ASP A 149 8.96 -11.36 -0.83
CA ASP A 149 10.36 -11.47 -0.38
C ASP A 149 11.18 -10.25 -0.83
N ILE A 150 11.04 -9.83 -2.09
CA ILE A 150 11.70 -8.62 -2.61
C ILE A 150 11.25 -7.38 -1.82
N PHE A 151 9.95 -7.20 -1.60
CA PHE A 151 9.42 -6.09 -0.82
C PHE A 151 9.98 -6.07 0.60
N ASN A 152 9.98 -7.22 1.29
CA ASN A 152 10.52 -7.36 2.64
C ASN A 152 12.01 -7.01 2.73
N LYS A 153 12.82 -7.44 1.75
CA LYS A 153 14.24 -7.07 1.67
C LYS A 153 14.44 -5.56 1.53
N ASN A 154 13.65 -4.92 0.68
CA ASN A 154 13.71 -3.47 0.48
C ASN A 154 13.22 -2.70 1.72
N MET A 155 12.18 -3.17 2.41
CA MET A 155 11.73 -2.59 3.68
C MET A 155 12.81 -2.67 4.76
N ILE A 156 13.51 -3.80 4.87
CA ILE A 156 14.64 -3.94 5.81
C ILE A 156 15.77 -2.96 5.46
N SER A 157 16.09 -2.81 4.17
CA SER A 157 17.08 -1.82 3.72
C SER A 157 16.64 -0.39 4.06
N ALA A 158 15.38 -0.04 3.83
CA ALA A 158 14.82 1.28 4.16
C ALA A 158 14.87 1.58 5.67
N ILE A 159 14.50 0.60 6.50
CA ILE A 159 14.60 0.69 7.97
C ILE A 159 16.05 0.91 8.40
N SER A 160 16.99 0.16 7.82
CA SER A 160 18.43 0.31 8.11
C SER A 160 18.93 1.69 7.72
N SER A 161 18.56 2.18 6.54
CA SER A 161 18.92 3.53 6.08
C SER A 161 18.35 4.61 7.00
N ALA A 162 17.07 4.52 7.37
CA ALA A 162 16.43 5.45 8.30
C ALA A 162 17.09 5.45 9.69
N ASN A 163 17.53 4.29 10.19
CA ASN A 163 18.25 4.19 11.45
C ASN A 163 19.64 4.86 11.38
N SER A 164 20.37 4.63 10.28
CA SER A 164 21.73 5.13 10.05
C SER A 164 21.79 6.62 9.67
N ALA A 165 20.70 7.21 9.18
CA ALA A 165 20.67 8.59 8.71
C ALA A 165 20.88 9.59 9.86
N ASN A 166 21.85 10.50 9.77
CA ASN A 166 21.99 11.59 10.73
C ASN A 166 21.18 12.81 10.29
N ARG A 167 20.47 13.42 11.24
CA ARG A 167 19.75 14.67 11.01
C ARG A 167 20.75 15.83 10.89
N ARG A 168 20.37 16.87 10.15
CA ARG A 168 21.02 18.19 10.20
C ARG A 168 20.12 19.16 10.96
#